data_AF-A0A261CWS5-F1
#
_entry.id   AF-A0A261CWS5-F1
#
_cell.length_a   1.000
_cell.length_b   1.000
_cell.length_c   1.000
_cell.angle_alpha   90.00
_cell.angle_beta   90.00
_cell.angle_gamma   90.00
#
_symmetry.space_group_name_H-M   'P 1'
#
loop_
_entity.id
_entity.type
_entity.pdbx_description
1 polymer ?
#
loop_
_entity_poly.entity_id
_entity_poly.type
_entity_poly.pdbx_seq_one_letter_code
_entity_poly.pdbx_strand_id
1 'polypeptide(L)'
;MDTMTSTITSSATSRIVNAGKVAAVIAATGAAIAACGDDGGSTSASTTTAAATSTTTGSTAAESTAAQGGSTSPYADGEYSATGTYNSPGGEQSVGVTVTLSNSVITALTLDTSQTKGTSAEFQAKFASGIDSLVVGKSIDELDVSKVSGSSLTSGGFNNAIDEIKSEAKA
;
A
#
# COMPACT_ATOMS: atom_id res chain seq x y z
N MET A 1 53.07 -13.23 20.59
CA MET A 1 52.35 -14.03 19.56
C MET A 1 50.93 -14.10 20.08
N ASP A 2 50.21 -13.01 19.87
CA ASP A 2 49.02 -12.67 20.63
C ASP A 2 47.81 -12.95 19.75
N THR A 3 47.06 -13.98 20.12
CA THR A 3 45.82 -14.39 19.47
C THR A 3 44.70 -13.42 19.87
N MET A 4 44.26 -12.58 18.93
CA MET A 4 43.07 -11.74 19.11
C MET A 4 41.85 -12.48 18.57
N THR A 5 41.10 -13.09 19.50
CA THR A 5 39.69 -13.44 19.34
C THR A 5 38.89 -12.15 19.10
N SER A 6 38.02 -12.13 18.09
CA SER A 6 36.96 -11.13 17.97
C SER A 6 35.70 -11.81 17.47
N THR A 7 34.87 -12.22 18.42
CA THR A 7 33.47 -12.58 18.20
C THR A 7 32.68 -11.28 18.20
N ILE A 8 32.22 -10.85 17.03
CA ILE A 8 31.29 -9.72 16.91
C ILE A 8 29.88 -10.29 16.90
N THR A 9 29.28 -10.42 18.09
CA THR A 9 27.84 -10.61 18.24
C THR A 9 27.17 -9.26 18.01
N SER A 10 26.63 -9.03 16.80
CA SER A 10 25.77 -7.88 16.54
C SER A 10 24.32 -8.28 16.86
N SER A 11 23.86 -7.94 18.06
CA SER A 11 22.44 -7.94 18.41
C SER A 11 21.94 -6.49 18.35
N ALA A 12 21.37 -6.10 17.21
CA ALA A 12 20.67 -4.82 17.08
C ALA A 12 19.17 -5.04 17.26
N THR A 13 18.74 -5.25 18.50
CA THR A 13 17.33 -5.14 18.90
C THR A 13 17.00 -3.66 19.05
N SER A 14 16.55 -3.01 17.97
CA SER A 14 15.92 -1.68 18.05
C SER A 14 14.46 -1.84 18.42
N ARG A 15 14.17 -1.91 19.73
CA ARG A 15 12.81 -1.69 20.24
C ARG A 15 12.56 -0.20 20.26
N ILE A 16 12.02 0.34 19.17
CA ILE A 16 11.53 1.72 19.15
C ILE A 16 10.23 1.74 19.96
N VAL A 17 10.34 2.29 21.17
CA VAL A 17 9.22 2.62 22.05
C VAL A 17 8.64 3.96 21.58
N ASN A 18 7.60 3.94 20.76
CA ASN A 18 6.84 5.16 20.48
C ASN A 18 5.67 5.29 21.46
N ALA A 19 5.96 5.95 22.58
CA ALA A 19 4.97 6.60 23.42
C ALA A 19 4.59 7.95 22.77
N GLY A 20 3.35 8.11 22.33
CA GLY A 20 2.90 9.37 21.74
C GLY A 20 1.39 9.40 21.57
N LYS A 21 0.70 9.92 22.60
CA LYS A 21 -0.73 10.21 22.60
C LYS A 21 -1.06 11.17 21.45
N VAL A 22 -2.03 10.83 20.58
CA VAL A 22 -2.69 11.84 19.74
C VAL A 22 -4.20 11.71 19.91
N ALA A 23 -4.78 12.79 20.43
CA ALA A 23 -6.17 12.91 20.81
C ALA A 23 -7.10 13.02 19.59
N ALA A 24 -8.24 12.36 19.67
CA ALA A 24 -9.36 12.54 18.76
C ALA A 24 -9.92 13.97 18.88
N VAL A 25 -10.05 14.66 17.75
CA VAL A 25 -10.88 15.88 17.65
C VAL A 25 -11.93 15.62 16.57
N ILE A 26 -13.15 15.35 17.03
CA ILE A 26 -14.35 15.34 16.21
C ILE A 26 -14.72 16.80 15.95
N ALA A 27 -14.57 17.27 14.73
CA ALA A 27 -15.10 18.56 14.29
C ALA A 27 -16.22 18.31 13.28
N ALA A 28 -17.45 18.25 13.79
CA ALA A 28 -18.66 18.37 12.99
C ALA A 28 -18.88 19.86 12.66
N THR A 29 -18.82 20.22 11.38
CA THR A 29 -19.32 21.51 10.89
C THR A 29 -20.03 21.30 9.57
N GLY A 30 -21.36 21.33 9.63
CA GLY A 30 -22.21 21.49 8.46
C GLY A 30 -22.15 22.92 7.94
N ALA A 31 -22.33 23.07 6.63
CA ALA A 31 -22.64 24.34 5.99
C ALA A 31 -23.54 24.07 4.77
N ALA A 32 -24.82 24.38 4.91
CA ALA A 32 -25.72 24.56 3.78
C ALA A 32 -25.55 25.99 3.25
N ILE A 33 -25.37 26.14 1.93
CA ILE A 33 -25.69 27.38 1.23
C ILE A 33 -26.47 27.05 -0.05
N ALA A 34 -27.62 27.71 -0.14
CA ALA A 34 -28.54 27.68 -1.26
C ALA A 34 -27.97 28.44 -2.46
N ALA A 35 -28.10 27.86 -3.66
CA ALA A 35 -28.00 28.59 -4.92
C ALA A 35 -29.29 28.32 -5.71
N CYS A 36 -30.24 29.22 -5.55
CA CYS A 36 -31.39 29.38 -6.43
C CYS A 36 -30.96 30.20 -7.66
N GLY A 37 -31.27 29.69 -8.84
CA GLY A 37 -31.10 30.36 -10.12
C GLY A 37 -32.14 29.85 -11.10
N ASP A 38 -33.28 30.56 -11.13
CA ASP A 38 -34.34 30.57 -12.14
C ASP A 38 -34.05 31.79 -13.05
N ASP A 39 -34.38 31.93 -14.34
CA ASP A 39 -35.37 31.33 -15.24
C ASP A 39 -35.02 31.85 -16.67
N GLY A 40 -35.48 31.24 -17.77
CA GLY A 40 -35.47 31.91 -19.09
C GLY A 40 -35.34 31.10 -20.39
N GLY A 41 -36.35 30.28 -20.72
CA GLY A 41 -36.90 30.13 -22.09
C GLY A 41 -36.29 29.08 -23.05
N SER A 42 -36.95 27.94 -23.25
CA SER A 42 -37.87 27.63 -24.38
C SER A 42 -37.17 26.88 -25.54
N THR A 43 -37.63 25.80 -26.18
CA THR A 43 -38.83 24.95 -26.15
C THR A 43 -38.52 23.75 -27.06
N SER A 44 -38.89 22.51 -26.71
CA SER A 44 -39.73 21.65 -27.58
C SER A 44 -40.08 20.32 -26.90
N ALA A 45 -41.39 20.07 -26.86
CA ALA A 45 -42.11 18.87 -26.44
C ALA A 45 -41.67 17.60 -27.21
N SER A 46 -41.99 16.35 -26.81
CA SER A 46 -43.30 15.89 -26.38
C SER A 46 -43.28 14.42 -25.87
N THR A 47 -44.08 14.15 -24.81
CA THR A 47 -44.99 12.99 -24.57
C THR A 47 -44.40 11.55 -24.45
N THR A 48 -44.77 10.66 -23.51
CA THR A 48 -45.99 10.49 -22.68
C THR A 48 -45.79 9.42 -21.58
N THR A 49 -46.33 9.67 -20.37
CA THR A 49 -47.17 8.83 -19.45
C THR A 49 -46.88 7.31 -19.31
N ALA A 50 -46.94 6.62 -18.17
CA ALA A 50 -47.74 6.65 -16.91
C ALA A 50 -47.09 5.59 -15.96
N ALA A 51 -47.43 5.32 -14.71
CA ALA A 51 -48.08 5.93 -13.54
C ALA A 51 -47.98 4.86 -12.42
N ALA A 52 -48.14 5.29 -11.15
CA ALA A 52 -48.49 4.49 -9.96
C ALA A 52 -47.43 3.51 -9.42
N THR A 53 -47.35 3.15 -8.13
CA THR A 53 -47.80 3.72 -6.85
C THR A 53 -47.14 2.87 -5.75
N SER A 54 -46.92 3.49 -4.58
CA SER A 54 -46.95 2.89 -3.23
C SER A 54 -46.06 1.68 -2.82
N THR A 55 -45.47 1.90 -1.64
CA THR A 55 -45.44 1.03 -0.44
C THR A 55 -44.37 -0.06 -0.25
N THR A 56 -43.64 0.14 0.86
CA THR A 56 -43.27 -0.83 1.89
C THR A 56 -42.29 -1.94 1.52
N THR A 57 -41.14 -1.95 2.19
CA THR A 57 -40.74 -2.99 3.15
C THR A 57 -39.23 -2.92 3.31
N GLY A 58 -38.79 -2.96 4.57
CA GLY A 58 -37.40 -2.77 4.94
C GLY A 58 -36.45 -3.82 4.37
N SER A 59 -35.18 -3.49 4.46
CA SER A 59 -34.13 -4.48 4.60
C SER A 59 -32.98 -3.81 5.33
N THR A 60 -32.84 -4.19 6.59
CA THR A 60 -31.57 -4.40 7.29
C THR A 60 -30.35 -3.97 6.49
N ALA A 61 -29.85 -2.76 6.73
CA ALA A 61 -28.47 -2.44 6.42
C ALA A 61 -27.63 -3.24 7.41
N ALA A 62 -27.19 -4.41 6.93
CA ALA A 62 -26.30 -5.30 7.63
C ALA A 62 -25.12 -4.50 8.19
N GLU A 63 -25.08 -4.42 9.51
CA GLU A 63 -23.86 -4.18 10.25
C GLU A 63 -22.87 -5.23 9.76
N SER A 64 -21.98 -4.83 8.86
CA SER A 64 -20.83 -5.63 8.47
C SER A 64 -19.84 -5.55 9.63
N THR A 65 -20.22 -6.13 10.76
CA THR A 65 -19.27 -6.68 11.71
C THR A 65 -18.64 -7.85 10.96
N ALA A 66 -17.64 -7.51 10.14
CA ALA A 66 -16.72 -8.48 9.59
C ALA A 66 -16.09 -9.16 10.79
N ALA A 67 -16.62 -10.34 11.10
CA ALA A 67 -16.03 -11.27 12.02
C ALA A 67 -14.56 -11.34 11.67
N GLN A 68 -13.71 -10.84 12.57
CA GLN A 68 -12.29 -11.09 12.60
C GLN A 68 -12.14 -12.57 12.95
N GLY A 69 -12.54 -13.43 12.01
CA GLY A 69 -12.26 -14.84 12.02
C GLY A 69 -10.78 -14.93 11.81
N GLY A 70 -10.06 -15.27 12.88
CA GLY A 70 -8.63 -15.56 12.84
C GLY A 70 -8.37 -16.76 11.94
N SER A 71 -8.37 -16.53 10.64
CA SER A 71 -7.51 -17.27 9.75
C SER A 71 -6.10 -16.95 10.22
N THR A 72 -5.38 -17.96 10.70
CA THR A 72 -3.96 -17.82 10.98
C THR A 72 -3.28 -17.54 9.64
N SER A 73 -3.06 -16.25 9.36
CA SER A 73 -2.32 -15.77 8.21
C SER A 73 -0.91 -16.37 8.27
N PRO A 74 -0.35 -16.90 7.15
CA PRO A 74 1.03 -17.39 7.13
C PRO A 74 2.06 -16.31 7.47
N TYR A 75 1.66 -15.04 7.37
CA TYR A 75 2.47 -13.89 7.74
C TYR A 75 1.83 -13.14 8.90
N ALA A 76 2.65 -12.73 9.86
CA ALA A 76 2.26 -11.83 10.93
C ALA A 76 1.95 -10.44 10.36
N ASP A 77 0.93 -9.80 10.93
CA ASP A 77 0.57 -8.42 10.59
C ASP A 77 1.61 -7.46 11.16
N GLY A 78 1.96 -6.43 10.38
CA GLY A 78 3.00 -5.49 10.79
C GLY A 78 3.58 -4.70 9.64
N GLU A 79 4.56 -3.86 9.96
CA GLU A 79 5.39 -3.16 8.98
C GLU A 79 6.74 -3.87 8.88
N TYR A 80 7.16 -4.17 7.65
CA TYR A 80 8.39 -4.89 7.35
C TYR A 80 9.20 -4.11 6.31
N SER A 81 10.52 -4.15 6.43
CA SER A 81 11.39 -3.42 5.51
C SER A 81 12.62 -4.24 5.15
N ALA A 82 12.91 -4.34 3.87
CA ALA A 82 14.07 -5.03 3.34
C ALA A 82 14.74 -4.20 2.23
N THR A 83 15.97 -4.53 1.88
CA THR A 83 16.68 -3.89 0.77
C THR A 83 17.00 -4.91 -0.30
N GLY A 84 16.40 -4.72 -1.48
CA GLY A 84 16.64 -5.57 -2.63
C GLY A 84 17.81 -5.06 -3.45
N THR A 85 18.64 -5.98 -3.96
CA THR A 85 19.77 -5.64 -4.83
C THR A 85 19.59 -6.21 -6.24
N TYR A 86 20.15 -5.52 -7.23
CA TYR A 86 20.13 -5.97 -8.63
C TYR A 86 21.30 -5.39 -9.43
N ASN A 87 21.66 -6.04 -10.53
CA ASN A 87 22.78 -5.60 -11.37
C ASN A 87 22.27 -4.80 -12.57
N SER A 88 22.88 -3.62 -12.78
CA SER A 88 22.70 -2.79 -13.96
C SER A 88 24.00 -2.70 -14.76
N PRO A 89 23.98 -2.24 -16.03
CA PRO A 89 25.21 -1.94 -16.76
C PRO A 89 26.12 -0.93 -16.05
N GLY A 90 25.57 -0.10 -15.16
CA GLY A 90 26.31 0.85 -14.32
C GLY A 90 26.82 0.28 -13.00
N GLY A 91 26.69 -1.04 -12.77
CA GLY A 91 27.06 -1.72 -11.53
C GLY A 91 25.86 -2.19 -10.71
N GLU A 92 26.14 -2.75 -9.53
CA GLU A 92 25.14 -3.16 -8.55
C GLU A 92 24.33 -1.95 -8.05
N GLN A 93 23.02 -2.12 -7.91
CA GLN A 93 22.07 -1.12 -7.46
C GLN A 93 21.22 -1.71 -6.33
N SER A 94 20.66 -0.84 -5.49
CA SER A 94 19.79 -1.23 -4.38
C SER A 94 18.48 -0.46 -4.42
N VAL A 95 17.43 -1.06 -3.87
CA VAL A 95 16.12 -0.42 -3.64
C VAL A 95 15.60 -0.86 -2.28
N GLY A 96 15.31 0.10 -1.40
CA GLY A 96 14.66 -0.17 -0.13
C GLY A 96 13.16 -0.36 -0.34
N VAL A 97 12.58 -1.36 0.29
CA VAL A 97 11.16 -1.69 0.21
C VAL A 97 10.61 -1.79 1.62
N THR A 98 9.56 -1.05 1.91
CA THR A 98 8.80 -1.13 3.16
C THR A 98 7.35 -1.44 2.84
N VAL A 99 6.80 -2.48 3.45
CA VAL A 99 5.40 -2.88 3.27
C VAL A 99 4.68 -2.99 4.60
N THR A 100 3.39 -2.66 4.59
CA THR A 100 2.49 -2.96 5.70
C THR A 100 1.63 -4.16 5.33
N LEU A 101 1.64 -5.18 6.18
CA LEU A 101 0.87 -6.41 6.02
C LEU A 101 -0.32 -6.47 6.98
N SER A 102 -1.44 -6.95 6.46
CA SER A 102 -2.63 -7.29 7.24
C SER A 102 -3.33 -8.49 6.60
N ASN A 103 -3.43 -9.60 7.32
CA ASN A 103 -3.97 -10.88 6.83
C ASN A 103 -3.30 -11.34 5.51
N SER A 104 -1.97 -11.33 5.44
CA SER A 104 -1.16 -11.57 4.22
C SER A 104 -1.32 -10.55 3.09
N VAL A 105 -2.18 -9.53 3.22
CA VAL A 105 -2.42 -8.54 2.18
C VAL A 105 -1.56 -7.30 2.43
N ILE A 106 -0.97 -6.76 1.36
CA ILE A 106 -0.22 -5.51 1.40
C ILE A 106 -1.21 -4.35 1.43
N THR A 107 -1.20 -3.57 2.50
CA THR A 107 -2.07 -2.40 2.68
C THR A 107 -1.38 -1.08 2.36
N ALA A 108 -0.05 -1.06 2.41
CA ALA A 108 0.77 0.08 2.02
C ALA A 108 2.14 -0.39 1.51
N LEU A 109 2.71 0.38 0.58
CA LEU A 109 4.06 0.19 0.06
C LEU A 109 4.80 1.54 0.08
N THR A 110 6.05 1.54 0.53
CA THR A 110 7.00 2.64 0.37
C THR A 110 8.30 2.13 -0.25
N LEU A 111 8.90 2.93 -1.12
CA LEU A 111 10.16 2.62 -1.80
C LEU A 111 11.21 3.68 -1.50
N ASP A 112 12.39 3.25 -1.05
CA ASP A 112 13.58 4.10 -0.92
C ASP A 112 14.51 3.88 -2.11
N THR A 113 14.68 4.93 -2.91
CA THR A 113 15.53 4.99 -4.10
C THR A 113 16.64 6.03 -3.96
N SER A 114 16.81 6.60 -2.76
CA SER A 114 17.67 7.76 -2.48
C SER A 114 19.16 7.49 -2.72
N GLN A 115 19.60 6.25 -2.54
CA GLN A 115 20.99 5.82 -2.71
C GLN A 115 21.37 5.67 -4.19
N THR A 116 20.40 5.51 -5.08
CA THR A 116 20.60 5.28 -6.52
C THR A 116 20.87 6.59 -7.25
N LYS A 117 21.76 6.57 -8.26
CA LYS A 117 22.14 7.74 -9.07
C LYS A 117 22.13 7.42 -10.57
N GLY A 118 22.19 8.47 -11.39
CA GLY A 118 22.25 8.37 -12.85
C GLY A 118 21.01 7.71 -13.46
N THR A 119 21.19 6.99 -14.57
CA THR A 119 20.11 6.34 -15.31
C THR A 119 19.29 5.36 -14.46
N SER A 120 19.91 4.66 -13.52
CA SER A 120 19.21 3.74 -12.62
C SER A 120 18.18 4.47 -11.75
N ALA A 121 18.47 5.70 -11.31
CA ALA A 121 17.53 6.49 -10.49
C ALA A 121 16.27 6.85 -11.28
N GLU A 122 16.40 7.17 -12.58
CA GLU A 122 15.25 7.46 -13.44
C GLU A 122 14.35 6.23 -13.61
N PHE A 123 14.93 5.04 -13.76
CA PHE A 123 14.16 3.80 -13.86
C PHE A 123 13.52 3.40 -12.52
N GLN A 124 14.21 3.61 -11.40
CA GLN A 124 13.63 3.39 -10.08
C GLN A 124 12.48 4.37 -9.79
N ALA A 125 12.58 5.64 -10.19
CA ALA A 125 11.49 6.60 -10.08
C ALA A 125 10.27 6.19 -10.92
N LYS A 126 10.49 5.74 -12.16
CA LYS A 126 9.42 5.20 -13.03
C LYS A 126 8.76 3.96 -12.41
N PHE A 127 9.56 3.06 -11.84
CA PHE A 127 9.06 1.88 -11.13
C PHE A 127 8.19 2.29 -9.94
N ALA A 128 8.70 3.19 -9.07
CA ALA A 128 7.99 3.69 -7.91
C ALA A 128 6.66 4.36 -8.26
N SER A 129 6.58 5.06 -9.40
CA SER A 129 5.35 5.70 -9.85
C SER A 129 4.23 4.74 -10.29
N GLY A 130 4.56 3.48 -10.62
CA GLY A 130 3.59 2.52 -11.17
C GLY A 130 3.30 1.31 -10.27
N ILE A 131 4.23 0.96 -9.39
CA ILE A 131 4.20 -0.29 -8.63
C ILE A 131 3.06 -0.37 -7.61
N ASP A 132 2.71 0.74 -6.97
CA ASP A 132 1.68 0.78 -5.93
C ASP A 132 0.35 0.17 -6.41
N SER A 133 -0.08 0.55 -7.61
CA SER A 133 -1.30 0.06 -8.25
C SER A 133 -1.32 -1.45 -8.55
N LEU A 134 -0.15 -2.09 -8.54
CA LEU A 134 0.02 -3.50 -8.86
C LEU A 134 0.11 -4.38 -7.62
N VAL A 135 0.40 -3.82 -6.45
CA VAL A 135 0.78 -4.57 -5.25
C VAL A 135 -0.12 -4.28 -4.05
N VAL A 136 -0.59 -3.04 -3.90
CA VAL A 136 -1.49 -2.70 -2.80
C VAL A 136 -2.84 -3.37 -3.01
N GLY A 137 -3.34 -3.99 -1.94
CA GLY A 137 -4.55 -4.82 -1.96
C GLY A 137 -4.34 -6.26 -2.42
N LYS A 138 -3.10 -6.68 -2.71
CA LYS A 138 -2.78 -8.06 -3.09
C LYS A 138 -2.15 -8.85 -1.96
N SER A 139 -2.32 -10.17 -2.03
CA SER A 139 -1.57 -11.08 -1.16
C SER A 139 -0.08 -11.00 -1.50
N ILE A 140 0.77 -10.96 -0.48
CA ILE A 140 2.23 -10.93 -0.65
C ILE A 140 2.75 -12.20 -1.37
N ASP A 141 2.05 -13.33 -1.26
CA ASP A 141 2.39 -14.59 -1.96
C ASP A 141 2.16 -14.54 -3.47
N GLU A 142 1.22 -13.70 -3.92
CA GLU A 142 0.83 -13.60 -5.33
C GLU A 142 1.68 -12.60 -6.12
N LEU A 143 2.62 -11.93 -5.45
CA LEU A 143 3.47 -10.94 -6.08
C LEU A 143 4.55 -11.60 -6.94
N ASP A 144 4.41 -11.45 -8.25
CA ASP A 144 5.49 -11.63 -9.23
C ASP A 144 5.52 -10.42 -10.18
N VAL A 145 6.43 -9.48 -9.93
CA VAL A 145 6.53 -8.26 -10.71
C VAL A 145 7.63 -8.43 -11.75
N SER A 146 7.27 -8.40 -13.03
CA SER A 146 8.22 -8.59 -14.14
C SER A 146 8.74 -7.27 -14.72
N LYS A 147 7.87 -6.28 -14.91
CA LYS A 147 8.21 -4.96 -15.45
C LYS A 147 7.17 -3.94 -15.02
N VAL A 148 7.63 -2.78 -14.56
CA VAL A 148 6.76 -1.63 -14.25
C VAL A 148 7.30 -0.40 -14.96
N SER A 149 6.47 0.25 -15.78
CA SER A 149 6.83 1.49 -16.49
C SER A 149 8.16 1.40 -17.26
N GLY A 150 8.44 0.24 -17.85
CA GLY A 150 9.68 -0.03 -18.58
C GLY A 150 10.84 -0.58 -17.74
N SER A 151 10.80 -0.48 -16.41
CA SER A 151 11.84 -0.98 -15.52
C SER A 151 11.63 -2.44 -15.15
N SER A 152 12.50 -3.33 -15.64
CA SER A 152 12.50 -4.75 -15.27
C SER A 152 13.58 -5.11 -14.24
N LEU A 153 14.73 -4.43 -14.28
CA LEU A 153 15.82 -4.69 -13.35
C LEU A 153 15.43 -4.28 -11.92
N THR A 154 14.77 -3.13 -11.76
CA THR A 154 14.23 -2.72 -10.45
C THR A 154 13.19 -3.71 -9.93
N SER A 155 12.39 -4.34 -10.81
CA SER A 155 11.47 -5.40 -10.39
C SER A 155 12.20 -6.59 -9.77
N GLY A 156 13.38 -6.95 -10.29
CA GLY A 156 14.21 -8.01 -9.71
C GLY A 156 14.66 -7.69 -8.29
N GLY A 157 15.13 -6.47 -8.06
CA GLY A 157 15.47 -6.00 -6.71
C GLY A 157 14.24 -5.96 -5.79
N PHE A 158 13.10 -5.45 -6.28
CA PHE A 158 11.86 -5.42 -5.53
C PHE A 158 11.41 -6.82 -5.09
N ASN A 159 11.37 -7.79 -6.00
CA ASN A 159 10.97 -9.16 -5.67
C ASN A 159 11.94 -9.79 -4.65
N ASN A 160 13.24 -9.52 -4.76
CA ASN A 160 14.23 -9.98 -3.79
C ASN A 160 13.96 -9.41 -2.38
N ALA A 161 13.63 -8.13 -2.27
CA ALA A 161 13.24 -7.53 -0.99
C ALA A 161 11.92 -8.12 -0.44
N ILE A 162 10.94 -8.37 -1.31
CA ILE A 162 9.67 -9.01 -0.93
C ILE A 162 9.90 -10.42 -0.38
N ASP A 163 10.81 -11.20 -0.97
CA ASP A 163 11.13 -12.54 -0.47
C ASP A 163 11.83 -12.51 0.90
N GLU A 164 12.68 -11.51 1.15
CA GLU A 164 13.25 -11.27 2.48
C GLU A 164 12.16 -10.91 3.49
N ILE A 165 11.26 -9.99 3.15
CA ILE A 165 10.11 -9.62 3.97
C ILE A 165 9.23 -10.83 4.29
N LYS A 166 8.93 -11.69 3.30
CA LYS A 166 8.17 -12.93 3.55
C LYS A 166 8.86 -13.83 4.56
N SER A 167 10.20 -13.90 4.54
CA SER A 167 10.97 -14.69 5.50
C SER A 167 10.91 -14.09 6.90
N GLU A 168 10.98 -12.76 7.02
CA GLU A 168 10.89 -12.04 8.30
C GLU A 168 9.49 -12.09 8.91
N ALA A 169 8.47 -11.98 8.06
CA ALA A 169 7.09 -11.87 8.47
C ALA A 169 6.44 -13.22 8.83
N LYS A 170 7.14 -14.36 8.75
CA LYS A 170 6.54 -15.67 9.08
C LYS A 170 6.02 -15.70 10.52
N ALA A 171 4.75 -16.07 10.68
CA ALA A 171 4.07 -16.20 11.97
C ALA A 171 4.39 -17.51 12.70
#